data_AF-W2T4Q4-F1
#
_entry.id   AF-W2T4Q4-F1
#
_cell.length_a   1.000
_cell.length_b   1.000
_cell.length_c   1.000
_cell.angle_alpha   90.00
_cell.angle_beta   90.00
_cell.angle_gamma   90.00
#
_symmetry.space_group_name_H-M   'P 1'
#
loop_
_entity.id
_entity.type
_entity.pdbx_description
1 polymer ?
#
loop_
_entity_poly.entity_id
_entity_poly.type
_entity_poly.pdbx_seq_one_letter_code
_entity_poly.pdbx_strand_id
1 'polypeptide(L)'
;MAEQNNTLGLIAAFLATVLYGSCYVPVRWFEAGDGLYFQWMMCVGQLISGVFVLAFAGDYKEIHNGSCDHHLLTGNALTITIMDGIGMAVGSLLWNTVTCIVGWAVSRFGLFGSLKKVPYDNVMNIIGVVVVCVGGCFFATLKHHPMKVRPAPWQIKPTLPRSHSEGVKKVEELKVSNTTRLIAILCTVFVGFLYGNMLTPVSYLITKNGSEGNQMHYTTYFFSFCIGAILTSTIIFMIYSAYRRNRPFINPELTLPSLISGLMYGAATCCFFMASEHLDPIVAYPILAKAPGIVCAIWAILLFKEIKGRWDVLHLIAGICVTVVGITLITISKVKLY
;
A
#
# COMPACT_ATOMS: atom_id res chain seq x y z
N MET A 1 30.57 -4.18 -3.83
CA MET A 1 29.64 -4.26 -4.98
C MET A 1 29.11 -5.67 -5.01
N ALA A 2 27.96 -5.94 -4.38
CA ALA A 2 27.25 -7.20 -4.64
C ALA A 2 26.96 -7.26 -6.14
N GLU A 3 27.17 -8.40 -6.78
CA GLU A 3 26.83 -8.58 -8.19
C GLU A 3 25.37 -8.17 -8.40
N GLN A 4 25.15 -7.13 -9.20
CA GLN A 4 23.80 -6.70 -9.60
C GLN A 4 23.17 -7.81 -10.43
N ASN A 5 22.49 -8.73 -9.75
CA ASN A 5 21.72 -9.77 -10.40
C ASN A 5 20.34 -9.22 -10.76
N ASN A 6 20.25 -8.61 -11.94
CA ASN A 6 19.00 -8.04 -12.46
C ASN A 6 17.85 -9.05 -12.45
N THR A 7 18.14 -10.34 -12.66
CA THR A 7 17.14 -11.42 -12.61
C THR A 7 16.55 -11.55 -11.21
N LEU A 8 17.38 -11.55 -10.17
CA LEU A 8 16.93 -11.64 -8.78
C LEU A 8 16.11 -10.40 -8.38
N GLY A 9 16.53 -9.20 -8.81
CA GLY A 9 15.78 -7.97 -8.62
C GLY A 9 14.40 -7.98 -9.28
N LEU A 10 14.29 -8.48 -10.51
CA LEU A 10 13.02 -8.62 -11.24
C LEU A 10 12.08 -9.64 -10.60
N ILE A 11 12.60 -10.80 -10.17
CA ILE A 11 11.81 -11.82 -9.46
C ILE A 11 11.28 -11.24 -8.15
N ALA A 12 12.14 -10.57 -7.37
CA ALA A 12 11.74 -9.92 -6.13
C ALA A 12 10.67 -8.82 -6.38
N ALA A 13 10.81 -8.06 -7.45
CA ALA A 13 9.83 -7.04 -7.83
C ALA A 13 8.46 -7.63 -8.19
N PHE A 14 8.45 -8.74 -8.93
CA PHE A 14 7.24 -9.48 -9.27
C PHE A 14 6.55 -10.04 -8.02
N LEU A 15 7.32 -10.69 -7.13
CA LEU A 15 6.80 -11.23 -5.87
C LEU A 15 6.23 -10.12 -4.96
N ALA A 16 6.95 -8.99 -4.82
CA ALA A 16 6.47 -7.83 -4.07
C ALA A 16 5.14 -7.30 -4.64
N THR A 17 5.03 -7.23 -5.96
CA THR A 17 3.83 -6.78 -6.66
C THR A 17 2.62 -7.65 -6.35
N VAL A 18 2.77 -8.97 -6.48
CA VAL A 18 1.69 -9.93 -6.24
C VAL A 18 1.26 -9.91 -4.78
N LEU A 19 2.22 -9.90 -3.85
CA LEU A 19 1.94 -9.93 -2.41
C LEU A 19 1.30 -8.62 -1.92
N TYR A 20 1.83 -7.45 -2.29
CA TYR A 20 1.21 -6.16 -1.94
C TYR A 20 -0.17 -5.98 -2.58
N GLY A 21 -0.37 -6.43 -3.83
CA GLY A 21 -1.67 -6.35 -4.47
C GLY A 21 -2.73 -7.27 -3.86
N SER A 22 -2.29 -8.33 -3.17
CA SER A 22 -3.16 -9.36 -2.60
C SER A 22 -3.31 -9.28 -1.08
N CYS A 23 -2.53 -8.44 -0.39
CA CYS A 23 -2.50 -8.44 1.08
C CYS A 23 -3.85 -8.06 1.70
N TYR A 24 -4.67 -7.23 1.06
CA TYR A 24 -5.98 -6.81 1.58
C TYR A 24 -7.14 -7.76 1.20
N VAL A 25 -6.88 -8.76 0.36
CA VAL A 25 -7.91 -9.71 -0.11
C VAL A 25 -8.50 -10.56 1.02
N PRO A 26 -7.72 -11.16 1.95
CA PRO A 26 -8.29 -12.00 3.01
C PRO A 26 -9.27 -11.27 3.92
N VAL A 27 -9.05 -9.96 4.10
CA VAL A 27 -9.74 -9.13 5.08
C VAL A 27 -11.06 -8.59 4.56
N ARG A 28 -11.17 -8.40 3.24
CA ARG A 28 -12.34 -7.74 2.64
C ARG A 28 -13.66 -8.47 2.86
N TRP A 29 -13.61 -9.76 3.20
CA TRP A 29 -14.79 -10.56 3.49
C TRP A 29 -15.43 -10.25 4.84
N PHE A 30 -14.70 -9.61 5.76
CA PHE A 30 -15.10 -9.38 7.14
C PHE A 30 -15.33 -7.91 7.43
N GLU A 31 -16.25 -7.60 8.35
CA GLU A 31 -16.45 -6.24 8.84
C GLU A 31 -15.25 -5.79 9.68
N ALA A 32 -14.47 -4.85 9.15
CA ALA A 32 -13.30 -4.28 9.80
C ALA A 32 -13.63 -3.14 10.78
N GLY A 33 -14.86 -2.60 10.73
CA GLY A 33 -15.32 -1.49 11.56
C GLY A 33 -14.45 -0.25 11.37
N ASP A 34 -13.84 0.24 12.46
CA ASP A 34 -12.95 1.41 12.42
C ASP A 34 -11.56 1.11 11.82
N GLY A 35 -11.24 -0.15 11.50
CA GLY A 35 -9.99 -0.56 10.84
C GLY A 35 -8.71 -0.50 11.69
N LEU A 36 -8.74 0.16 12.85
CA LEU A 36 -7.56 0.32 13.72
C LEU A 36 -7.13 -1.00 14.38
N TYR A 37 -8.06 -1.87 14.73
CA TYR A 37 -7.76 -3.22 15.23
C TYR A 37 -7.08 -4.08 14.15
N PHE A 38 -7.62 -4.04 12.93
CA PHE A 38 -7.03 -4.70 11.77
C PHE A 38 -5.60 -4.22 11.54
N GLN A 39 -5.37 -2.91 11.60
CA GLN A 39 -4.07 -2.32 11.38
C GLN A 39 -3.03 -2.80 12.40
N TRP A 40 -3.42 -2.83 13.67
CA TRP A 40 -2.56 -3.33 14.73
C TRP A 40 -2.18 -4.80 14.51
N MET A 41 -3.15 -5.66 14.20
CA MET A 41 -2.90 -7.08 13.92
C MET A 41 -2.08 -7.30 12.62
N MET A 42 -2.28 -6.49 11.60
CA MET A 42 -1.44 -6.51 10.40
C MET A 42 0.03 -6.22 10.76
N CYS A 43 0.29 -5.22 11.61
CA CYS A 43 1.65 -4.92 12.07
C CYS A 43 2.27 -6.06 12.90
N VAL A 44 1.46 -6.80 13.66
CA VAL A 44 1.92 -8.03 14.34
C VAL A 44 2.36 -9.07 13.32
N GLY A 45 1.56 -9.32 12.28
CA GLY A 45 1.93 -10.24 11.19
C GLY A 45 3.19 -9.79 10.44
N GLN A 46 3.33 -8.49 10.20
CA GLN A 46 4.53 -7.91 9.59
C GLN A 46 5.77 -8.13 10.48
N LEU A 47 5.66 -7.93 11.79
CA LEU A 47 6.75 -8.20 12.73
C LEU A 47 7.17 -9.67 12.70
N ILE A 48 6.22 -10.61 12.67
CA ILE A 48 6.50 -12.04 12.55
C ILE A 48 7.35 -12.32 11.31
N SER A 49 7.00 -11.75 10.16
CA SER A 49 7.82 -11.88 8.95
C SER A 49 9.22 -11.27 9.10
N GLY A 50 9.35 -10.15 9.83
CA GLY A 50 10.62 -9.52 10.16
C GLY A 50 11.52 -10.42 11.00
N VAL A 51 10.95 -11.05 12.03
CA VAL A 51 11.65 -12.02 12.87
C VAL A 51 12.09 -13.24 12.07
N PHE A 52 11.25 -13.74 11.16
CA PHE A 52 11.63 -14.84 10.27
C PHE A 52 12.83 -14.46 9.39
N VAL A 53 12.79 -13.31 8.72
CA VAL A 53 13.91 -12.85 7.87
C VAL A 53 15.18 -12.69 8.70
N LEU A 54 15.09 -12.13 9.91
CA LEU A 54 16.24 -11.97 10.81
C LEU A 54 16.84 -13.33 11.22
N ALA A 55 15.99 -14.31 11.55
CA ALA A 55 16.42 -15.64 11.95
C ALA A 55 17.18 -16.39 10.83
N PHE A 56 16.81 -16.17 9.56
CA PHE A 56 17.50 -16.78 8.42
C PHE A 56 18.73 -15.99 7.97
N ALA A 57 18.74 -14.66 8.10
CA ALA A 57 19.84 -13.81 7.63
C ALA A 57 21.07 -13.85 8.56
N GLY A 58 20.90 -14.17 9.86
CA GLY A 58 22.00 -14.39 10.81
C GLY A 58 22.87 -13.16 11.15
N ASP A 59 22.61 -12.00 10.54
CA ASP A 59 23.39 -10.79 10.73
C ASP A 59 22.64 -9.83 11.67
N TYR A 60 23.02 -9.84 12.96
CA TYR A 60 22.43 -9.03 14.03
C TYR A 60 22.94 -7.59 14.06
N LYS A 61 23.53 -7.12 12.95
CA LYS A 61 24.25 -5.85 12.90
C LYS A 61 23.31 -4.68 13.17
N GLU A 62 23.39 -4.25 14.43
CA GLU A 62 22.88 -3.06 15.08
C GLU A 62 21.51 -2.61 14.60
N ILE A 63 20.53 -2.72 15.49
CA ILE A 63 19.26 -1.98 15.42
C ILE A 63 19.63 -0.50 15.31
N HIS A 64 19.80 -0.01 14.08
CA HIS A 64 20.26 1.34 13.83
C HIS A 64 19.10 2.24 14.27
N ASN A 65 19.28 2.88 15.42
CA ASN A 65 18.26 3.59 16.20
C ASN A 65 17.66 4.83 15.49
N GLY A 66 17.92 4.99 14.19
CA GLY A 66 17.60 6.19 13.41
C GLY A 66 16.43 6.07 12.43
N SER A 67 15.98 4.86 12.09
CA SER A 67 14.89 4.65 11.11
C SER A 67 13.54 4.38 11.77
N CYS A 68 13.27 5.00 12.92
CA CYS A 68 11.92 5.02 13.46
C CYS A 68 11.09 6.00 12.62
N ASP A 69 10.58 5.50 11.52
CA ASP A 69 9.69 6.21 10.60
C ASP A 69 8.28 6.36 11.18
N HIS A 70 8.19 7.09 12.28
CA HIS A 70 6.96 7.41 12.98
C HIS A 70 5.92 8.09 12.07
N HIS A 71 6.36 8.78 11.00
CA HIS A 71 5.49 9.51 10.08
C HIS A 71 4.83 8.62 9.01
N LEU A 72 5.40 7.45 8.69
CA LEU A 72 4.95 6.61 7.57
C LEU A 72 3.83 5.64 7.95
N LEU A 73 3.59 5.50 9.25
CA LEU A 73 2.73 4.46 9.83
C LEU A 73 1.32 4.91 10.20
N THR A 74 1.07 6.22 10.21
CA THR A 74 -0.30 6.77 10.20
C THR A 74 -1.02 6.40 8.90
N GLY A 75 -0.29 6.19 7.81
CA GLY A 75 -0.86 5.87 6.50
C GLY A 75 -1.66 4.57 6.51
N ASN A 76 -1.11 3.53 7.15
CA ASN A 76 -1.75 2.22 7.19
C ASN A 76 -3.07 2.23 8.01
N ALA A 77 -3.17 3.09 9.05
CA ALA A 77 -4.38 3.22 9.86
C ALA A 77 -5.57 3.76 9.06
N LEU A 78 -5.31 4.57 8.03
CA LEU A 78 -6.32 5.17 7.16
C LEU A 78 -6.74 4.24 6.01
N THR A 79 -6.00 3.16 5.76
CA THR A 79 -6.23 2.27 4.61
C THR A 79 -7.63 1.65 4.61
N ILE A 80 -8.11 1.15 5.75
CA ILE A 80 -9.48 0.60 5.82
C ILE A 80 -10.54 1.69 5.61
N THR A 81 -10.33 2.89 6.17
CA THR A 81 -11.25 4.02 5.96
C THR A 81 -11.35 4.39 4.48
N ILE A 82 -10.23 4.32 3.76
CA ILE A 82 -10.19 4.53 2.31
C ILE A 82 -10.96 3.42 1.57
N MET A 83 -10.70 2.15 1.90
CA MET A 83 -11.31 1.00 1.24
C MET A 83 -12.83 0.94 1.45
N ASP A 84 -13.33 1.38 2.60
CA ASP A 84 -14.76 1.44 2.89
C ASP A 84 -15.43 2.66 2.23
N GLY A 85 -14.68 3.75 2.02
CA GLY A 85 -15.21 4.96 1.37
C GLY A 85 -15.26 4.90 -0.16
N ILE A 86 -14.16 4.48 -0.81
CA ILE A 86 -14.03 4.51 -2.28
C ILE A 86 -13.80 3.13 -2.91
N GLY A 87 -13.71 2.08 -2.10
CA GLY A 87 -13.44 0.72 -2.58
C GLY A 87 -11.97 0.37 -2.61
N MET A 88 -11.69 -0.94 -2.61
CA MET A 88 -10.33 -1.44 -2.49
C MET A 88 -9.48 -1.11 -3.72
N ALA A 89 -10.03 -1.33 -4.92
CA ALA A 89 -9.30 -1.08 -6.17
C ALA A 89 -9.07 0.42 -6.45
N VAL A 90 -10.12 1.24 -6.31
CA VAL A 90 -10.00 2.67 -6.59
C VAL A 90 -9.11 3.35 -5.56
N GLY A 91 -9.25 2.98 -4.28
CA GLY A 91 -8.33 3.41 -3.23
C GLY A 91 -6.89 3.06 -3.61
N SER A 92 -6.64 1.79 -3.97
CA SER A 92 -5.28 1.33 -4.21
C SER A 92 -4.59 1.99 -5.38
N LEU A 93 -5.31 2.17 -6.47
CA LEU A 93 -4.80 2.85 -7.65
C LEU A 93 -4.55 4.34 -7.37
N LEU A 94 -5.41 5.01 -6.61
CA LEU A 94 -5.25 6.42 -6.29
C LEU A 94 -4.07 6.68 -5.35
N TRP A 95 -3.94 5.96 -4.23
CA TRP A 95 -2.79 6.18 -3.32
C TRP A 95 -1.49 5.85 -4.04
N ASN A 96 -1.44 4.78 -4.83
CA ASN A 96 -0.25 4.41 -5.61
C ASN A 96 0.10 5.46 -6.68
N THR A 97 -0.90 6.19 -7.19
CA THR A 97 -0.66 7.35 -8.05
C THR A 97 0.06 8.46 -7.33
N VAL A 98 -0.42 8.82 -6.15
CA VAL A 98 0.20 9.86 -5.34
C VAL A 98 1.58 9.43 -4.84
N THR A 99 1.75 8.18 -4.39
CA THR A 99 3.03 7.57 -4.02
C THR A 99 4.06 7.70 -5.16
N CYS A 100 3.67 7.36 -6.38
CA CYS A 100 4.53 7.47 -7.55
C CYS A 100 4.95 8.92 -7.85
N ILE A 101 4.03 9.88 -7.77
CA ILE A 101 4.30 11.31 -8.01
C ILE A 101 5.23 11.87 -6.93
N VAL A 102 4.97 11.53 -5.66
CA VAL A 102 5.76 12.01 -4.52
C VAL A 102 7.15 11.40 -4.54
N GLY A 103 7.28 10.08 -4.74
CA GLY A 103 8.61 9.46 -4.86
C GLY A 103 9.38 9.95 -6.09
N TRP A 104 8.70 10.23 -7.20
CA TRP A 104 9.31 10.94 -8.34
C TRP A 104 9.82 12.33 -7.92
N ALA A 105 9.00 13.15 -7.25
CA ALA A 105 9.37 14.49 -6.83
C ALA A 105 10.57 14.48 -5.86
N VAL A 106 10.56 13.57 -4.88
CA VAL A 106 11.68 13.37 -3.94
C VAL A 106 12.95 13.03 -4.71
N SER A 107 12.90 12.07 -5.63
CA SER A 107 14.08 11.67 -6.43
C SER A 107 14.59 12.77 -7.38
N ARG A 108 13.69 13.62 -7.90
CA ARG A 108 13.99 14.66 -8.88
C ARG A 108 14.66 15.87 -8.23
N PHE A 109 14.16 16.27 -7.07
CA PHE A 109 14.62 17.44 -6.33
C PHE A 109 15.66 17.11 -5.26
N GLY A 110 15.88 15.83 -4.94
CA GLY A 110 16.78 15.43 -3.85
C GLY A 110 16.26 15.87 -2.47
N LEU A 111 14.93 15.88 -2.32
CA LEU A 111 14.30 16.32 -1.07
C LEU A 111 14.70 15.36 0.07
N PHE A 112 14.86 15.92 1.28
CA PHE A 112 15.21 15.18 2.50
C PHE A 112 16.57 14.45 2.45
N GLY A 113 17.55 15.00 1.74
CA GLY A 113 18.93 14.49 1.73
C GLY A 113 19.15 13.27 0.81
N SER A 114 18.21 13.01 -0.10
CA SER A 114 18.36 11.98 -1.13
C SER A 114 19.18 12.50 -2.32
N LEU A 115 19.97 11.62 -2.96
CA LEU A 115 20.80 11.98 -4.11
C LEU A 115 19.93 12.47 -5.28
N LYS A 116 20.18 13.71 -5.73
CA LYS A 116 19.46 14.33 -6.86
C LYS A 116 19.72 13.56 -8.16
N LYS A 117 18.71 12.85 -8.66
CA LYS A 117 18.79 12.12 -9.95
C LYS A 117 18.09 12.90 -11.07
N VAL A 118 18.84 13.80 -11.71
CA VAL A 118 18.36 14.62 -12.84
C VAL A 118 18.17 13.73 -14.09
N PRO A 119 16.99 13.74 -14.75
CA PRO A 119 16.78 13.01 -16.00
C PRO A 119 17.55 13.67 -17.16
N TYR A 120 17.85 12.89 -18.21
CA TYR A 120 18.49 13.40 -19.42
C TYR A 120 17.53 14.29 -20.22
N ASP A 121 16.28 13.85 -20.39
CA ASP A 121 15.22 14.65 -21.01
C ASP A 121 14.22 15.13 -19.94
N ASN A 122 14.24 16.44 -19.66
CA ASN A 122 13.33 17.05 -18.69
C ASN A 122 11.88 17.15 -19.20
N VAL A 123 11.69 17.35 -20.51
CA VAL A 123 10.36 17.60 -21.09
C VAL A 123 9.58 16.30 -21.13
N MET A 124 10.20 15.22 -21.61
CA MET A 124 9.55 13.91 -21.67
C MET A 124 9.24 13.37 -20.27
N ASN A 125 10.10 13.66 -19.30
CA ASN A 125 9.90 13.28 -17.91
C ASN A 125 8.66 13.97 -17.29
N ILE A 126 8.50 15.28 -17.50
CA ILE A 126 7.35 16.05 -17.01
C ILE A 126 6.06 15.61 -17.70
N ILE A 127 6.09 15.39 -19.02
CA ILE A 127 4.94 14.87 -19.77
C ILE A 127 4.50 13.53 -19.18
N GLY A 128 5.43 12.61 -18.89
CA GLY A 128 5.12 11.34 -18.26
C GLY A 128 4.40 11.48 -16.91
N VAL A 129 4.83 12.43 -16.06
CA VAL A 129 4.16 12.73 -14.78
C VAL A 129 2.74 13.27 -14.99
N VAL A 130 2.56 14.19 -15.94
CA VAL A 130 1.23 14.72 -16.27
C VAL A 130 0.29 13.59 -16.74
N VAL A 131 0.79 12.68 -17.58
CA VAL A 131 0.02 11.50 -18.03
C VAL A 131 -0.35 10.58 -16.85
N VAL A 132 0.55 10.37 -15.89
CA VAL A 132 0.25 9.61 -14.67
C VAL A 132 -0.83 10.31 -13.83
N CYS A 133 -0.80 11.64 -13.71
CA CYS A 133 -1.84 12.43 -13.03
C CYS A 133 -3.19 12.28 -13.71
N VAL A 134 -3.23 12.35 -15.05
CA VAL A 134 -4.45 12.13 -15.85
C VAL A 134 -5.03 10.75 -15.55
N GLY A 135 -4.21 9.70 -15.56
CA GLY A 135 -4.65 8.35 -15.18
C GLY A 135 -5.22 8.27 -13.75
N GLY A 136 -4.63 9.02 -12.80
CA GLY A 136 -5.19 9.19 -11.45
C GLY A 136 -6.59 9.82 -11.45
N CYS A 137 -6.81 10.85 -12.26
CA CYS A 137 -8.14 11.47 -12.41
C CYS A 137 -9.17 10.48 -12.96
N PHE A 138 -8.80 9.64 -13.94
CA PHE A 138 -9.67 8.56 -14.42
C PHE A 138 -10.10 7.65 -13.27
N PHE A 139 -9.17 7.23 -12.40
CA PHE A 139 -9.51 6.39 -11.26
C PHE A 139 -10.42 7.08 -10.24
N ALA A 140 -10.23 8.39 -9.97
CA ALA A 140 -11.08 9.14 -9.04
C ALA A 140 -12.55 9.21 -9.48
N THR A 141 -12.80 9.19 -10.80
CA THR A 141 -14.15 9.25 -11.37
C THR A 141 -14.88 7.90 -11.35
N LEU A 142 -14.18 6.78 -11.13
CA LEU A 142 -14.80 5.45 -11.09
C LEU A 142 -15.86 5.38 -9.99
N LYS A 143 -17.00 4.77 -10.32
CA LYS A 143 -18.07 4.50 -9.36
C LYS A 143 -17.75 3.25 -8.58
N HIS A 144 -17.76 3.38 -7.25
CA HIS A 144 -17.63 2.26 -6.34
C HIS A 144 -19.00 1.70 -5.97
N HIS A 145 -19.16 0.38 -6.07
CA HIS A 145 -20.29 -0.33 -5.49
C HIS A 145 -19.82 -1.03 -4.21
N PRO A 146 -20.29 -0.61 -3.02
CA PRO A 146 -19.87 -1.22 -1.78
C PRO A 146 -20.35 -2.67 -1.70
N MET A 147 -19.46 -3.52 -1.20
CA MET A 147 -19.76 -4.92 -0.96
C MET A 147 -20.44 -5.09 0.40
N LYS A 148 -21.38 -6.04 0.46
CA LYS A 148 -21.87 -6.56 1.74
C LYS A 148 -20.80 -7.45 2.38
N VAL A 149 -20.20 -6.97 3.47
CA VAL A 149 -19.23 -7.72 4.30
C VAL A 149 -19.95 -8.66 5.27
N ARG A 150 -19.25 -9.69 5.76
CA ARG A 150 -19.75 -10.55 6.84
C ARG A 150 -19.78 -9.75 8.14
N PRO A 151 -20.95 -9.64 8.82
CA PRO A 151 -21.05 -8.92 10.06
C PRO A 151 -20.30 -9.65 11.17
N ALA A 152 -19.94 -8.92 12.22
CA ALA A 152 -19.27 -9.51 13.38
C ALA A 152 -20.19 -10.53 14.10
N PRO A 153 -19.63 -11.55 14.78
CA PRO A 153 -20.40 -12.64 15.37
C PRO A 153 -21.53 -12.19 16.31
N TRP A 154 -21.35 -11.10 17.06
CA TRP A 154 -22.35 -10.58 18.00
C TRP A 154 -23.47 -9.76 17.34
N GLN A 155 -23.34 -9.37 16.06
CA GLN A 155 -24.41 -8.72 15.29
C GLN A 155 -25.38 -9.76 14.70
N ILE A 156 -24.99 -11.04 14.66
CA ILE A 156 -25.84 -12.13 14.21
C ILE A 156 -26.87 -12.42 15.30
N LYS A 157 -28.06 -11.82 15.19
CA LYS A 157 -29.19 -12.23 16.02
C LYS A 157 -29.62 -13.65 15.59
N PRO A 158 -29.80 -14.61 16.52
CA PRO A 158 -30.37 -15.90 16.18
C PRO A 158 -31.80 -15.66 15.69
N THR A 159 -32.03 -15.75 14.38
CA THR A 159 -33.37 -15.81 13.83
C THR A 159 -34.01 -17.12 14.27
N LEU A 160 -34.95 -17.04 15.22
CA LEU A 160 -35.94 -18.08 15.45
C LEU A 160 -36.58 -18.46 14.09
N PRO A 161 -36.92 -19.74 13.84
CA PRO A 161 -37.60 -20.12 12.61
C PRO A 161 -39.01 -19.51 12.61
N ARG A 162 -39.16 -18.33 12.00
CA ARG A 162 -40.47 -17.73 11.73
C ARG A 162 -40.99 -18.28 10.41
N SER A 163 -42.09 -19.02 10.51
CA SER A 163 -42.90 -19.43 9.39
C SER A 163 -43.45 -18.22 8.63
N HIS A 164 -43.52 -18.37 7.31
CA HIS A 164 -44.26 -17.57 6.33
C HIS A 164 -43.90 -16.08 6.11
N SER A 165 -43.43 -15.84 4.88
CA SER A 165 -43.87 -14.76 3.99
C SER A 165 -43.68 -13.32 4.47
N GLU A 166 -42.44 -12.81 4.34
CA GLU A 166 -42.24 -11.41 4.01
C GLU A 166 -41.34 -11.32 2.78
N GLY A 167 -41.82 -10.57 1.77
CA GLY A 167 -41.23 -10.48 0.45
C GLY A 167 -39.74 -10.17 0.48
N VAL A 168 -39.05 -10.66 -0.55
CA VAL A 168 -37.67 -10.35 -0.90
C VAL A 168 -37.43 -8.85 -0.66
N LYS A 169 -36.87 -8.49 0.50
CA LYS A 169 -36.43 -7.12 0.78
C LYS A 169 -35.42 -6.80 -0.32
N LYS A 170 -35.79 -5.87 -1.21
CA LYS A 170 -34.88 -5.28 -2.19
C LYS A 170 -33.57 -5.01 -1.45
N VAL A 171 -32.49 -5.59 -1.95
CA VAL A 171 -31.13 -5.35 -1.47
C VAL A 171 -30.93 -3.83 -1.54
N GLU A 172 -31.05 -3.13 -0.41
CA GLU A 172 -30.76 -1.71 -0.35
C GLU A 172 -29.28 -1.56 -0.70
N GLU A 173 -29.01 -1.00 -1.87
CA GLU A 173 -27.66 -0.60 -2.26
C GLU A 173 -27.17 0.39 -1.18
N LEU A 174 -26.16 -0.03 -0.41
CA LEU A 174 -25.46 0.85 0.52
C LEU A 174 -24.92 2.02 -0.31
N LYS A 175 -25.56 3.20 -0.23
CA LYS A 175 -25.06 4.40 -0.89
C LYS A 175 -24.07 5.08 0.03
N VAL A 176 -22.81 5.09 -0.36
CA VAL A 176 -21.78 5.87 0.35
C VAL A 176 -22.10 7.36 0.16
N SER A 177 -22.10 8.12 1.25
CA SER A 177 -22.32 9.57 1.20
C SER A 177 -21.19 10.28 0.45
N ASN A 178 -21.52 11.35 -0.28
CA ASN A 178 -20.53 12.17 -0.99
C ASN A 178 -19.47 12.74 -0.05
N THR A 179 -19.83 13.05 1.19
CA THR A 179 -18.89 13.55 2.21
C THR A 179 -17.89 12.46 2.61
N THR A 180 -18.33 11.23 2.83
CA THR A 180 -17.48 10.08 3.12
C THR A 180 -16.52 9.80 1.97
N ARG A 181 -17.02 9.90 0.73
CA ARG A 181 -16.20 9.77 -0.48
C ARG A 181 -15.11 10.85 -0.55
N LEU A 182 -15.45 12.11 -0.25
CA LEU A 182 -14.48 13.21 -0.24
C LEU A 182 -13.41 13.01 0.82
N ILE A 183 -13.80 12.64 2.05
CA ILE A 183 -12.87 12.35 3.14
C ILE A 183 -11.92 11.20 2.73
N ALA A 184 -12.44 10.12 2.14
CA ALA A 184 -11.64 9.01 1.68
C ALA A 184 -10.63 9.42 0.59
N ILE A 185 -11.02 10.28 -0.36
CA ILE A 185 -10.09 10.80 -1.38
C ILE A 185 -8.99 11.65 -0.72
N LEU A 186 -9.32 12.54 0.22
CA LEU A 186 -8.34 13.35 0.94
C LEU A 186 -7.38 12.46 1.75
N CYS A 187 -7.91 11.45 2.45
CA CYS A 187 -7.09 10.44 3.14
C CYS A 187 -6.18 9.71 2.15
N THR A 188 -6.65 9.37 0.96
CA THR A 188 -5.86 8.67 -0.06
C THR A 188 -4.67 9.51 -0.53
N VAL A 189 -4.86 10.82 -0.71
CA VAL A 189 -3.77 11.74 -1.05
C VAL A 189 -2.76 11.84 0.10
N PHE A 190 -3.24 11.94 1.33
CA PHE A 190 -2.38 11.98 2.51
C PHE A 190 -1.56 10.68 2.68
N VAL A 191 -2.22 9.52 2.59
CA VAL A 191 -1.57 8.19 2.66
C VAL A 191 -0.54 8.02 1.53
N GLY A 192 -0.89 8.41 0.30
CA GLY A 192 0.04 8.34 -0.83
C GLY A 192 1.25 9.26 -0.66
N PHE A 193 1.07 10.44 -0.04
CA PHE A 193 2.20 11.31 0.31
C PHE A 193 3.13 10.66 1.35
N LEU A 194 2.55 10.01 2.36
CA LEU A 194 3.35 9.24 3.33
C LEU A 194 4.10 8.12 2.60
N TYR A 195 3.41 7.18 1.95
CA TYR A 195 4.07 6.05 1.27
C TYR A 195 5.09 6.48 0.22
N GLY A 196 4.89 7.61 -0.47
CA GLY A 196 5.85 8.19 -1.40
C GLY A 196 7.21 8.52 -0.76
N ASN A 197 7.20 8.84 0.54
CA ASN A 197 8.39 9.16 1.33
C ASN A 197 8.95 7.95 2.10
N MET A 198 8.42 6.73 1.91
CA MET A 198 8.79 5.54 2.70
C MET A 198 10.28 5.18 2.62
N LEU A 199 10.90 5.32 1.45
CA LEU A 199 12.30 4.95 1.24
C LEU A 199 13.28 6.10 1.48
N THR A 200 12.80 7.32 1.59
CA THR A 200 13.61 8.54 1.74
C THR A 200 14.55 8.50 2.96
N PRO A 201 14.07 8.21 4.18
CA PRO A 201 14.91 8.17 5.38
C PRO A 201 15.92 7.01 5.35
N VAL A 202 15.52 5.84 4.83
CA VAL A 202 16.42 4.69 4.62
C VAL A 202 17.55 5.06 3.66
N SER A 203 17.22 5.71 2.55
CA SER A 203 18.20 6.16 1.55
C SER A 203 19.17 7.21 2.13
N TYR A 204 18.68 8.10 2.98
CA TYR A 204 19.50 9.09 3.69
C TYR A 204 20.50 8.42 4.65
N LEU A 205 20.05 7.47 5.46
CA LEU A 205 20.91 6.73 6.39
C LEU A 205 21.98 5.91 5.67
N ILE A 206 21.62 5.26 4.56
CA ILE A 206 22.57 4.52 3.71
C ILE A 206 23.64 5.47 3.16
N THR A 207 23.25 6.66 2.68
CA THR A 207 24.19 7.65 2.12
C THR A 207 25.13 8.20 3.20
N LYS A 208 24.61 8.49 4.40
CA LYS A 208 25.40 8.97 5.53
C LYS A 208 26.40 7.92 6.01
N ASN A 209 25.94 6.69 6.26
CA ASN A 209 26.78 5.60 6.78
C ASN A 209 27.75 5.05 5.71
N GLY A 210 27.37 5.12 4.43
CA GLY A 210 28.27 4.81 3.32
C GLY A 210 29.46 5.76 3.22
N SER A 211 29.32 6.99 3.73
CA SER A 211 30.44 7.96 3.85
C SER A 211 31.39 7.62 5.01
N GLU A 212 30.94 6.78 5.96
CA GLU A 212 31.73 6.29 7.11
C GLU A 212 32.38 4.90 6.85
N GLY A 213 32.28 4.37 5.63
CA GLY A 213 32.96 3.14 5.20
C GLY A 213 32.23 1.82 5.48
N ASN A 214 31.04 1.86 6.13
CA ASN A 214 30.19 0.67 6.29
C ASN A 214 29.22 0.55 5.10
N GLN A 215 29.39 -0.50 4.27
CA GLN A 215 28.40 -0.82 3.23
C GLN A 215 27.14 -1.40 3.89
N MET A 216 26.10 -0.58 4.01
CA MET A 216 24.80 -0.97 4.55
C MET A 216 23.84 -1.34 3.42
N HIS A 217 23.15 -2.47 3.57
CA HIS A 217 22.16 -2.97 2.62
C HIS A 217 20.75 -2.49 3.01
N TYR A 218 19.83 -2.37 2.04
CA TYR A 218 18.44 -1.98 2.32
C TYR A 218 17.73 -3.00 3.23
N THR A 219 18.09 -4.27 3.09
CA THR A 219 17.56 -5.40 3.87
C THR A 219 17.90 -5.30 5.37
N THR A 220 19.01 -4.67 5.75
CA THR A 220 19.40 -4.46 7.16
C THR A 220 18.40 -3.57 7.91
N TYR A 221 17.73 -2.65 7.22
CA TYR A 221 16.72 -1.76 7.82
C TYR A 221 15.33 -2.38 7.92
N PHE A 222 15.09 -3.54 7.30
CA PHE A 222 13.77 -4.17 7.26
C PHE A 222 13.24 -4.51 8.66
N PHE A 223 14.08 -5.07 9.53
CA PHE A 223 13.67 -5.43 10.88
C PHE A 223 13.34 -4.18 11.72
N SER A 224 14.15 -3.12 11.61
CA SER A 224 13.90 -1.82 12.27
C SER A 224 12.58 -1.20 11.79
N PHE A 225 12.30 -1.29 10.49
CA PHE A 225 11.02 -0.87 9.91
C PHE A 225 9.83 -1.64 10.51
N CYS A 226 9.95 -2.96 10.68
CA CYS A 226 8.91 -3.79 11.31
C CYS A 226 8.70 -3.45 12.80
N ILE A 227 9.77 -3.16 13.56
CA ILE A 227 9.66 -2.70 14.95
C ILE A 227 8.99 -1.33 15.03
N GLY A 228 9.43 -0.37 14.21
CA GLY A 228 8.80 0.94 14.12
C GLY A 228 7.31 0.82 13.79
N ALA A 229 6.96 -0.16 12.95
CA ALA A 229 5.59 -0.42 12.57
C ALA A 229 4.69 -0.89 13.70
N ILE A 230 5.13 -1.90 14.46
CA ILE A 230 4.35 -2.39 15.60
C ILE A 230 4.28 -1.36 16.73
N LEU A 231 5.35 -0.61 17.00
CA LEU A 231 5.36 0.43 18.03
C LEU A 231 4.36 1.53 17.71
N THR A 232 4.40 2.07 16.49
CA THR A 232 3.50 3.16 16.08
C THR A 232 2.05 2.69 16.06
N SER A 233 1.76 1.50 15.53
CA SER A 233 0.39 0.95 15.54
C SER A 233 -0.12 0.67 16.94
N THR A 234 0.73 0.21 17.86
CA THR A 234 0.36 0.01 19.26
C THR A 234 0.01 1.33 19.94
N ILE A 235 0.78 2.40 19.70
CA ILE A 235 0.46 3.75 20.21
C ILE A 235 -0.89 4.24 19.67
N ILE A 236 -1.12 4.11 18.35
CA ILE A 236 -2.40 4.49 17.73
C ILE A 236 -3.57 3.72 18.34
N PHE A 237 -3.41 2.40 18.53
CA PHE A 237 -4.45 1.56 19.11
C PHE A 237 -4.71 1.87 20.60
N MET A 238 -3.67 2.21 21.36
CA MET A 238 -3.81 2.67 22.75
C MET A 238 -4.60 3.99 22.83
N ILE A 239 -4.27 4.97 21.98
CA ILE A 239 -5.00 6.25 21.92
C ILE A 239 -6.46 6.02 21.53
N TYR A 240 -6.72 5.17 20.54
CA TYR A 240 -8.08 4.80 20.14
C TYR A 240 -8.86 4.10 21.26
N SER A 241 -8.20 3.18 21.98
CA SER A 241 -8.80 2.48 23.12
C SER A 241 -9.14 3.46 24.24
N ALA A 242 -8.26 4.43 24.52
CA ALA A 242 -8.52 5.51 25.48
C ALA A 242 -9.70 6.39 25.05
N TYR A 243 -9.74 6.82 23.78
CA TYR A 243 -10.84 7.61 23.22
C TYR A 243 -12.18 6.88 23.31
N ARG A 244 -12.18 5.57 23.05
CA ARG A 244 -13.37 4.70 23.15
C ARG A 244 -13.67 4.23 24.57
N ARG A 245 -13.07 4.84 25.60
CA ARG A 245 -13.26 4.50 27.02
C ARG A 245 -13.08 3.00 27.28
N ASN A 246 -12.01 2.44 26.74
CA ASN A 246 -11.62 1.03 26.81
C ASN A 246 -12.67 0.05 26.24
N ARG A 247 -13.49 0.51 25.28
CA ARG A 247 -14.40 -0.32 24.48
C ARG A 247 -14.10 -0.18 22.98
N PRO A 248 -12.89 -0.57 22.53
CA PRO A 248 -12.56 -0.58 21.10
C PRO A 248 -13.45 -1.58 20.35
N PHE A 249 -13.74 -1.31 19.07
CA PHE A 249 -14.43 -2.27 18.21
C PHE A 249 -13.45 -3.36 17.78
N ILE A 250 -13.68 -4.60 18.21
CA ILE A 250 -12.79 -5.75 17.94
C ILE A 250 -13.61 -6.89 17.36
N ASN A 251 -13.43 -7.18 16.07
CA ASN A 251 -14.01 -8.36 15.43
C ASN A 251 -13.03 -9.55 15.51
N PRO A 252 -13.34 -10.63 16.25
CA PRO A 252 -12.42 -11.77 16.42
C PRO A 252 -12.26 -12.60 15.14
N GLU A 253 -13.24 -12.59 14.22
CA GLU A 253 -13.09 -13.26 12.92
C GLU A 253 -12.04 -12.59 12.03
N LEU A 254 -11.73 -11.31 12.30
CA LEU A 254 -10.77 -10.52 11.55
C LEU A 254 -9.32 -10.82 11.93
N THR A 255 -9.08 -11.40 13.11
CA THR A 255 -7.73 -11.61 13.66
C THR A 255 -6.86 -12.46 12.74
N LEU A 256 -7.32 -13.66 12.34
CA LEU A 256 -6.52 -14.53 11.47
C LEU A 256 -6.32 -13.95 10.06
N PRO A 257 -7.36 -13.46 9.36
CA PRO A 257 -7.19 -12.77 8.07
C PRO A 257 -6.22 -11.59 8.13
N SER A 258 -6.24 -10.83 9.23
CA SER A 258 -5.35 -9.67 9.42
C SER A 258 -3.89 -10.07 9.65
N LEU A 259 -3.64 -11.18 10.36
CA LEU A 259 -2.29 -11.72 10.51
C LEU A 259 -1.73 -12.24 9.18
N ILE A 260 -2.55 -12.96 8.39
CA ILE A 260 -2.17 -13.42 7.05
C ILE A 260 -1.86 -12.23 6.15
N SER A 261 -2.70 -11.20 6.17
CA SER A 261 -2.47 -9.93 5.46
C SER A 261 -1.13 -9.29 5.86
N GLY A 262 -0.83 -9.25 7.16
CA GLY A 262 0.44 -8.75 7.69
C GLY A 262 1.66 -9.55 7.26
N LEU A 263 1.57 -10.89 7.26
CA LEU A 263 2.63 -11.77 6.76
C LEU A 263 2.89 -11.53 5.27
N MET A 264 1.84 -11.40 4.46
CA MET A 264 1.95 -11.08 3.04
C MET A 264 2.59 -9.70 2.83
N TYR A 265 2.16 -8.69 3.60
CA TYR A 265 2.70 -7.33 3.52
C TYR A 265 4.18 -7.28 3.91
N GLY A 266 4.56 -7.98 4.97
CA GLY A 266 5.95 -8.04 5.42
C GLY A 266 6.86 -8.78 4.44
N ALA A 267 6.41 -9.92 3.90
CA ALA A 267 7.12 -10.61 2.82
C ALA A 267 7.26 -9.74 1.56
N ALA A 268 6.21 -8.99 1.20
CA ALA A 268 6.24 -8.04 0.09
C ALA A 268 7.26 -6.92 0.32
N THR A 269 7.30 -6.38 1.54
CA THR A 269 8.24 -5.31 1.93
C THR A 269 9.69 -5.79 1.88
N CYS A 270 9.96 -7.02 2.32
CA CYS A 270 11.28 -7.62 2.18
C CYS A 270 11.68 -7.75 0.70
N CYS A 271 10.78 -8.29 -0.14
CA CYS A 271 11.03 -8.41 -1.58
C CYS A 271 11.19 -7.03 -2.24
N PHE A 272 10.47 -6.01 -1.78
CA PHE A 272 10.57 -4.64 -2.27
C PHE A 272 11.93 -4.00 -1.94
N PHE A 273 12.48 -4.24 -0.75
CA PHE A 273 13.83 -3.80 -0.39
C PHE A 273 14.90 -4.53 -1.20
N MET A 274 14.76 -5.85 -1.39
CA MET A 274 15.67 -6.61 -2.25
C MET A 274 15.64 -6.13 -3.71
N ALA A 275 14.45 -5.86 -4.24
CA ALA A 275 14.29 -5.31 -5.59
C ALA A 275 14.91 -3.92 -5.72
N SER A 276 14.75 -3.07 -4.70
CA SER A 276 15.31 -1.71 -4.67
C SER A 276 16.84 -1.68 -4.57
N GLU A 277 17.45 -2.76 -4.07
CA GLU A 277 18.89 -2.91 -3.99
C GLU A 277 19.52 -3.36 -5.33
N HIS A 278 18.85 -4.26 -6.05
CA HIS A 278 19.38 -4.87 -7.28
C HIS A 278 18.96 -4.14 -8.56
N LEU A 279 17.85 -3.39 -8.54
CA LEU A 279 17.37 -2.63 -9.68
C LEU A 279 17.66 -1.15 -9.52
N ASP A 280 17.83 -0.42 -10.62
CA ASP A 280 17.93 1.03 -10.55
C ASP A 280 16.62 1.62 -9.97
N PRO A 281 16.69 2.37 -8.85
CA PRO A 281 15.52 3.04 -8.27
C PRO A 281 14.74 3.89 -9.27
N ILE A 282 15.37 4.39 -10.34
CA ILE A 282 14.73 5.16 -11.40
C ILE A 282 13.65 4.34 -12.13
N VAL A 283 13.93 3.07 -12.42
CA VAL A 283 13.06 2.20 -13.23
C VAL A 283 12.16 1.38 -12.31
N ALA A 284 12.72 0.87 -11.21
CA ALA A 284 12.01 -0.03 -10.32
C ALA A 284 10.91 0.68 -9.52
N TYR A 285 11.16 1.90 -9.02
CA TYR A 285 10.24 2.55 -8.09
C TYR A 285 8.86 2.86 -8.71
N PRO A 286 8.73 3.44 -9.93
CA PRO A 286 7.43 3.67 -10.55
C PRO A 286 6.67 2.36 -10.82
N ILE A 287 7.37 1.31 -11.25
CA ILE A 287 6.79 -0.01 -11.53
C ILE A 287 6.28 -0.62 -10.22
N LEU A 288 7.12 -0.67 -9.19
CA LEU A 288 6.79 -1.23 -7.88
C LEU A 288 5.71 -0.44 -7.15
N ALA A 289 5.63 0.88 -7.35
CA ALA A 289 4.58 1.70 -6.77
C ALA A 289 3.22 1.42 -7.41
N LYS A 290 3.17 1.08 -8.70
CA LYS A 290 1.92 1.01 -9.48
C LYS A 290 1.40 -0.40 -9.71
N ALA A 291 2.30 -1.35 -9.93
CA ALA A 291 1.94 -2.73 -10.23
C ALA A 291 1.08 -3.40 -9.14
N PRO A 292 1.31 -3.18 -7.82
CA PRO A 292 0.43 -3.72 -6.78
C PRO A 292 -1.02 -3.28 -6.92
N GLY A 293 -1.26 -2.02 -7.33
CA GLY A 293 -2.60 -1.48 -7.54
C GLY A 293 -3.34 -2.18 -8.68
N ILE A 294 -2.62 -2.57 -9.74
CA ILE A 294 -3.19 -3.32 -10.87
C ILE A 294 -3.61 -4.72 -10.41
N VAL A 295 -2.76 -5.41 -9.63
CA VAL A 295 -3.11 -6.73 -9.06
C VAL A 295 -4.33 -6.63 -8.13
N CYS A 296 -4.38 -5.60 -7.28
CA CYS A 296 -5.53 -5.33 -6.43
C CYS A 296 -6.82 -5.10 -7.25
N ALA A 297 -6.71 -4.36 -8.36
CA ALA A 297 -7.83 -4.14 -9.26
C ALA A 297 -8.33 -5.43 -9.94
N ILE A 298 -7.43 -6.35 -10.31
CA ILE A 298 -7.78 -7.67 -10.84
C ILE A 298 -8.59 -8.46 -9.81
N TRP A 299 -8.15 -8.50 -8.55
CA TRP A 299 -8.90 -9.14 -7.47
C TRP A 299 -10.28 -8.50 -7.24
N ALA A 300 -10.36 -7.17 -7.29
CA ALA A 300 -11.62 -6.45 -7.14
C ALA A 300 -12.64 -6.77 -8.24
N ILE A 301 -12.18 -6.99 -9.47
CA ILE A 301 -13.04 -7.39 -10.60
C ILE A 301 -13.43 -8.87 -10.50
N LEU A 302 -12.45 -9.77 -10.34
CA LEU A 302 -12.67 -11.21 -10.46
C LEU A 302 -13.35 -11.80 -9.22
N LEU A 303 -12.83 -11.48 -8.03
CA LEU A 303 -13.25 -12.10 -6.79
C LEU A 303 -14.42 -11.35 -6.16
N PHE A 304 -14.28 -10.02 -6.09
CA PHE A 304 -15.18 -9.19 -5.32
C PHE A 304 -16.33 -8.58 -6.13
N LYS A 305 -16.19 -8.54 -7.47
CA LYS A 305 -17.17 -7.95 -8.38
C LYS A 305 -17.60 -6.54 -7.93
N GLU A 306 -16.65 -5.75 -7.41
CA GLU A 306 -16.90 -4.35 -6.99
C GLU A 306 -17.19 -3.45 -8.21
N ILE A 307 -16.70 -3.86 -9.39
CA ILE A 307 -16.86 -3.16 -10.67
C ILE A 307 -17.63 -4.10 -11.61
N LYS A 308 -18.94 -3.84 -11.79
CA LYS A 308 -19.84 -4.72 -12.58
C LYS A 308 -20.14 -4.17 -13.98
N GLY A 309 -20.05 -2.86 -14.20
CA GLY A 309 -20.35 -2.25 -15.48
C GLY A 309 -19.25 -2.51 -16.51
N ARG A 310 -19.61 -2.95 -17.73
CA ARG A 310 -18.64 -3.08 -18.85
C ARG A 310 -17.92 -1.76 -19.14
N TRP A 311 -18.66 -0.65 -19.05
CA TRP A 311 -18.11 0.69 -19.21
C TRP A 311 -17.18 1.08 -18.07
N ASP A 312 -17.49 0.71 -16.83
CA ASP A 312 -16.64 0.99 -15.67
C ASP A 312 -15.33 0.18 -15.73
N VAL A 313 -15.41 -1.08 -16.16
CA VAL A 313 -14.23 -1.92 -16.43
C VAL A 313 -13.39 -1.34 -17.56
N LEU A 314 -14.02 -0.87 -18.65
CA LEU A 314 -13.31 -0.22 -19.75
C LEU A 314 -12.62 1.08 -19.29
N HIS A 315 -13.29 1.89 -18.47
CA HIS A 315 -12.71 3.11 -17.88
C HIS A 315 -11.51 2.79 -16.98
N LEU A 316 -11.60 1.73 -16.18
CA LEU A 316 -10.50 1.26 -15.35
C LEU A 316 -9.30 0.81 -16.21
N ILE A 317 -9.55 -0.01 -17.23
CA ILE A 317 -8.50 -0.48 -18.15
C ILE A 317 -7.86 0.72 -18.87
N ALA A 318 -8.65 1.67 -19.36
CA ALA A 318 -8.15 2.89 -19.97
C ALA A 318 -7.26 3.69 -19.01
N GLY A 319 -7.67 3.86 -17.75
CA GLY A 319 -6.84 4.51 -16.72
C GLY A 319 -5.53 3.77 -16.48
N ILE A 320 -5.56 2.43 -16.40
CA ILE A 320 -4.35 1.61 -16.25
C ILE A 320 -3.42 1.80 -17.45
N CYS A 321 -3.93 1.69 -18.68
CA CYS A 321 -3.14 1.91 -19.90
C CYS A 321 -2.49 3.30 -19.92
N VAL A 322 -3.24 4.35 -19.61
CA VAL A 322 -2.72 5.73 -19.53
C VAL A 322 -1.60 5.82 -18.49
N THR A 323 -1.78 5.24 -17.30
CA THR A 323 -0.73 5.26 -16.28
C THR A 323 0.52 4.47 -16.67
N VAL A 324 0.37 3.32 -17.35
CA VAL A 324 1.50 2.53 -17.84
C VAL A 324 2.28 3.31 -18.88
N VAL A 325 1.60 3.97 -19.83
CA VAL A 325 2.24 4.87 -20.81
C VAL A 325 3.00 5.99 -20.12
N GLY A 326 2.40 6.63 -19.11
CA GLY A 326 3.07 7.68 -18.33
C GLY A 326 4.33 7.18 -17.62
N ILE A 327 4.29 5.99 -17.01
CA ILE A 327 5.46 5.35 -16.37
C ILE A 327 6.54 5.05 -17.42
N THR A 328 6.18 4.48 -18.56
CA THR A 328 7.13 4.18 -19.65
C THR A 328 7.82 5.45 -20.13
N LEU A 329 7.11 6.57 -20.30
CA LEU A 329 7.70 7.86 -20.66
C LEU A 329 8.69 8.36 -19.59
N ILE A 330 8.34 8.24 -18.30
CA ILE A 330 9.24 8.59 -17.20
C ILE A 330 10.51 7.72 -17.25
N THR A 331 10.37 6.42 -17.48
CA THR A 331 11.50 5.49 -17.58
C THR A 331 12.40 5.82 -18.76
N ILE A 332 11.84 5.99 -19.96
CA ILE A 332 12.63 6.27 -21.18
C ILE A 332 13.34 7.63 -21.08
N SER A 333 12.74 8.64 -20.43
CA SER A 333 13.35 9.98 -20.28
C SER A 333 14.67 9.99 -19.50
N LYS A 334 14.98 8.90 -18.78
CA LYS A 334 16.22 8.72 -18.01
C LYS A 334 17.20 7.74 -18.68
N VAL A 335 16.80 7.06 -19.74
CA VAL A 335 17.72 6.28 -20.57
C VAL A 335 18.38 7.25 -21.56
N LYS A 336 19.70 7.25 -21.61
CA LYS A 336 20.44 8.08 -22.57
C LYS A 336 20.20 7.51 -23.97
N LEU A 337 19.26 8.11 -24.71
CA LEU A 337 19.10 7.86 -26.14
C LEU A 337 20.18 8.68 -26.86
N TYR A 338 21.34 8.04 -27.05
CA TYR A 338 22.57 8.53 -27.69
C TYR A 338 23.45 9.48 -26.85
#